data_AF-A0A836TXZ3-F1
#
_entry.id   AF-A0A836TXZ3-F1
#
_cell.length_a   1.000
_cell.length_b   1.000
_cell.length_c   1.000
_cell.angle_alpha   90.00
_cell.angle_beta   90.00
_cell.angle_gamma   90.00
#
_symmetry.space_group_name_H-M   'P 1'
#
loop_
_entity.id
_entity.type
_entity.pdbx_description
1 polymer ?
#
loop_
_entity_poly.entity_id
_entity_poly.type
_entity_poly.pdbx_seq_one_letter_code
_entity_poly.pdbx_strand_id
1 'polypeptide(L)'
;EICVIGEGGEGGEGGEGEGQAQEGGGQDEGGDEGGGEGGDEGGNEGNEGNEGEEGEGEGMCELALDSRTACVDGAGDDGGADDGGAADDGGADGHSFRTLGPLTASDPVGEVGAFEAELSTRWGLEGAKVVAPDGAWVETPYVRITSGAEQELSVWRLEATDSGVRLSETQTLELRDDGTVLVNGRLKGSKKGEPELHPVGHVSGLPDGQSSTGPLGPLSFFSTLEESEVVLWGNQKLVHSDGSTTTVYYQKPTAGSSILQPGTHPRFEGIHSDEPLDKIDLLSLMLALFCGTASLPHILIRYYTVKDEASARKSTIVGIATIGFFYVLTLYLGLGAMTSGTLDVTNSNMSAPLLAFSMGEWLFAAISAIAFTTVLGTVSGLILASSGAVTHDLLVTVMGMELDDEQQVRVAKFTSVVVGLVAIVLGIVFQELNVSYLVGWAFSVAASANLPSLVMCLFWSRTTRQGVIAAVSVGMTSSLGWILLSADTFEKVYGLDPELALTPFSQPGIVTIPLGFLTLV
;
A
#
# COMPACT_ATOMS: atom_id res chain seq x y z
N GLU A 1 -7.72 -0.33 0.51
CA GLU A 1 -8.54 -1.16 -0.40
C GLU A 1 -9.88 -1.48 0.26
N ILE A 2 -11.01 -1.16 -0.39
CA ILE A 2 -12.35 -1.55 0.08
C ILE A 2 -12.59 -2.98 -0.39
N CYS A 3 -12.05 -3.94 0.36
CA CYS A 3 -12.39 -5.36 0.22
C CYS A 3 -12.82 -6.00 1.55
N VAL A 4 -13.13 -5.19 2.57
CA VAL A 4 -13.67 -5.68 3.84
C VAL A 4 -15.18 -5.46 3.86
N ILE A 5 -15.90 -6.19 3.01
CA ILE A 5 -17.32 -6.44 3.24
C ILE A 5 -17.53 -7.95 3.26
N GLY A 6 -17.53 -8.50 4.47
CA GLY A 6 -18.18 -9.77 4.79
C GLY A 6 -17.26 -10.83 5.34
N GLU A 7 -17.12 -10.86 6.67
CA GLU A 7 -17.32 -12.06 7.48
C GLU A 7 -17.43 -11.63 8.95
N GLY A 8 -18.65 -11.28 9.35
CA GLY A 8 -19.04 -11.12 10.75
C GLY A 8 -20.17 -12.10 11.01
N GLY A 9 -19.82 -13.29 11.50
CA GLY A 9 -20.80 -14.26 11.97
C GLY A 9 -21.43 -13.76 13.26
N GLU A 10 -22.73 -13.45 13.23
CA GLU A 10 -23.54 -13.44 14.45
C GLU A 10 -23.96 -14.88 14.73
N GLY A 11 -23.30 -15.50 15.71
CA GLY A 11 -23.84 -16.64 16.42
C GLY A 11 -25.09 -16.20 17.19
N GLY A 12 -26.18 -16.95 17.00
CA GLY A 12 -27.43 -16.81 17.75
C GLY A 12 -28.14 -18.15 17.76
N GLU A 13 -28.01 -18.86 18.89
CA GLU A 13 -28.77 -20.06 19.22
C GLU A 13 -30.28 -19.83 19.13
N GLY A 14 -31.03 -20.82 18.64
CA GLY A 14 -32.48 -20.83 18.76
C GLY A 14 -33.24 -21.77 17.82
N GLY A 15 -33.11 -23.08 18.04
CA GLY A 15 -34.24 -24.03 18.16
C GLY A 15 -35.20 -24.34 16.98
N GLU A 16 -35.34 -25.67 16.76
CA GLU A 16 -36.47 -26.40 16.16
C GLU A 16 -36.59 -26.32 14.61
N GLY A 17 -36.77 -27.40 13.85
CA GLY A 17 -37.16 -28.79 14.08
C GLY A 17 -37.86 -29.28 12.79
N GLU A 18 -37.89 -30.61 12.56
CA GLU A 18 -38.45 -31.34 11.39
C GLU A 18 -37.50 -31.49 10.19
N GLY A 19 -37.17 -32.67 9.65
CA GLY A 19 -37.64 -34.03 9.88
C GLY A 19 -37.87 -34.75 8.55
N GLN A 20 -37.29 -35.96 8.40
CA GLN A 20 -37.55 -37.02 7.40
C GLN A 20 -36.88 -36.88 6.02
N ALA A 21 -36.43 -37.92 5.31
CA ALA A 21 -36.15 -39.34 5.53
C ALA A 21 -35.43 -39.81 4.23
N GLN A 22 -34.25 -40.44 4.30
CA GLN A 22 -34.02 -41.88 4.18
C GLN A 22 -34.28 -42.50 2.78
N GLU A 23 -33.20 -42.92 2.11
CA GLU A 23 -32.97 -44.15 1.32
C GLU A 23 -31.53 -44.03 0.75
N GLY A 24 -30.60 -44.98 0.75
CA GLY A 24 -30.60 -46.41 1.02
C GLY A 24 -29.59 -47.08 0.06
N GLY A 25 -28.58 -47.78 0.59
CA GLY A 25 -27.64 -48.66 -0.13
C GLY A 25 -26.16 -48.24 0.02
N GLY A 26 -25.23 -48.98 0.61
CA GLY A 26 -25.19 -50.39 1.02
C GLY A 26 -24.14 -51.15 0.21
N GLN A 27 -23.04 -51.56 0.89
CA GLN A 27 -21.95 -52.50 0.53
C GLN A 27 -20.57 -51.85 0.75
N ASP A 28 -19.51 -52.52 1.21
CA ASP A 28 -19.24 -53.69 2.05
C ASP A 28 -17.69 -53.68 2.22
N GLU A 29 -17.15 -54.53 3.11
CA GLU A 29 -15.71 -54.79 3.42
C GLU A 29 -15.09 -53.86 4.51
N GLY A 30 -14.58 -54.31 5.66
CA GLY A 30 -14.31 -55.66 6.20
C GLY A 30 -12.84 -55.81 6.64
N GLY A 31 -12.60 -56.05 7.94
CA GLY A 31 -11.32 -56.48 8.56
C GLY A 31 -10.57 -55.37 9.31
N ASP A 32 -10.53 -55.25 10.65
CA ASP A 32 -10.30 -56.16 11.80
C ASP A 32 -8.83 -56.30 12.25
N GLU A 33 -8.67 -56.34 13.58
CA GLU A 33 -7.50 -56.59 14.45
C GLU A 33 -6.50 -55.42 14.67
N GLY A 34 -6.11 -55.00 15.88
CA GLY A 34 -6.34 -55.49 17.24
C GLY A 34 -5.05 -55.45 18.10
N GLY A 35 -5.08 -54.73 19.24
CA GLY A 35 -4.15 -54.85 20.40
C GLY A 35 -2.75 -54.25 20.24
N GLY A 36 -2.06 -53.69 21.24
CA GLY A 36 -2.22 -53.61 22.70
C GLY A 36 -0.82 -53.43 23.35
N GLU A 37 -0.78 -52.77 24.52
CA GLU A 37 0.34 -52.69 25.50
C GLU A 37 1.57 -51.83 25.11
N GLY A 38 2.24 -51.04 25.96
CA GLY A 38 2.21 -50.80 27.40
C GLY A 38 3.61 -50.35 27.89
N GLY A 39 3.68 -49.37 28.82
CA GLY A 39 4.84 -49.00 29.66
C GLY A 39 6.01 -48.24 28.98
N ASP A 40 6.82 -47.43 29.64
CA ASP A 40 6.91 -47.01 31.04
C ASP A 40 7.90 -45.82 31.14
N GLU A 41 7.71 -45.00 32.19
CA GLU A 41 8.65 -44.18 32.98
C GLU A 41 9.87 -43.44 32.39
N GLY A 42 10.00 -42.17 32.82
CA GLY A 42 11.27 -41.43 32.81
C GLY A 42 11.14 -39.95 33.10
N GLY A 43 10.78 -39.59 34.34
CA GLY A 43 10.74 -38.20 34.80
C GLY A 43 12.12 -37.55 34.95
N ASN A 44 12.17 -36.23 34.84
CA ASN A 44 13.15 -35.41 35.54
C ASN A 44 12.49 -34.09 35.95
N GLU A 45 12.35 -33.91 37.26
CA GLU A 45 11.88 -32.69 37.91
C GLU A 45 12.97 -31.62 37.94
N GLY A 46 12.53 -30.35 37.97
CA GLY A 46 13.22 -29.29 38.70
C GLY A 46 13.82 -28.18 37.83
N ASN A 47 13.06 -27.10 37.62
CA ASN A 47 13.34 -25.84 38.31
C ASN A 47 12.12 -24.91 38.26
N GLU A 48 11.48 -24.72 39.41
CA GLU A 48 10.46 -23.70 39.64
C GLU A 48 11.12 -22.32 39.78
N GLY A 49 10.41 -21.28 39.36
CA GLY A 49 10.63 -19.91 39.81
C GLY A 49 10.88 -18.92 38.67
N ASN A 50 9.83 -18.32 38.13
CA ASN A 50 9.38 -16.97 38.50
C ASN A 50 8.25 -16.59 37.54
N GLU A 51 7.00 -16.79 37.95
CA GLU A 51 5.84 -16.17 37.30
C GLU A 51 5.93 -14.67 37.58
N GLY A 52 6.54 -13.93 36.66
CA GLY A 52 6.38 -12.49 36.56
C GLY A 52 5.04 -12.21 35.89
N GLU A 53 4.17 -11.51 36.60
CA GLU A 53 2.96 -10.89 36.05
C GLU A 53 3.33 -10.09 34.80
N GLU A 54 3.04 -10.63 33.61
CA GLU A 54 2.94 -9.80 32.40
C GLU A 54 1.65 -9.00 32.53
N GLY A 55 1.81 -7.77 33.03
CA GLY A 55 0.76 -6.77 33.03
C GLY A 55 0.23 -6.58 31.62
N GLU A 56 -1.10 -6.59 31.50
CA GLU A 56 -1.84 -6.22 30.31
C GLU A 56 -1.39 -4.81 29.88
N GLY A 57 -0.48 -4.73 28.91
CA GLY A 57 -0.14 -3.49 28.24
C GLY A 57 -1.32 -3.06 27.39
N GLU A 58 -2.07 -2.07 27.87
CA GLU A 58 -2.96 -1.29 27.01
C GLU A 58 -2.17 -0.85 25.77
N GLY A 59 -2.75 -1.00 24.57
CA GLY A 59 -2.08 -0.73 23.29
C GLY A 59 -1.62 0.72 23.13
N MET A 60 -0.47 1.05 23.72
CA MET A 60 0.16 2.36 23.71
C MET A 60 1.29 2.40 22.69
N CYS A 61 1.38 3.49 21.93
CA CYS A 61 2.42 3.69 20.91
C CYS A 61 3.55 4.52 21.51
N GLU A 62 4.80 4.12 21.34
CA GLU A 62 5.97 4.93 21.71
C GLU A 62 6.64 5.49 20.46
N LEU A 63 7.08 6.76 20.51
CA LEU A 63 7.98 7.32 19.52
C LEU A 63 9.36 7.46 20.16
N ALA A 64 10.37 6.95 19.49
CA ALA A 64 11.77 7.09 19.89
C ALA A 64 12.58 7.62 18.71
N LEU A 65 13.59 8.42 19.01
CA LEU A 65 14.58 8.82 18.02
C LEU A 65 15.42 7.60 17.62
N ASP A 66 15.71 7.46 16.33
CA ASP A 66 16.84 6.62 15.92
C ASP A 66 18.12 7.35 16.36
N SER A 67 18.75 6.84 17.42
CA SER A 67 19.92 7.45 18.07
C SER A 67 21.17 7.55 17.17
N ARG A 68 21.11 7.09 15.91
CA ARG A 68 22.23 7.12 14.97
C ARG A 68 21.95 7.71 13.59
N THR A 69 20.83 8.41 13.37
CA THR A 69 20.78 9.44 12.30
C THR A 69 21.67 10.61 12.74
N ALA A 70 22.98 10.34 12.83
CA ALA A 70 23.95 11.29 13.27
C ALA A 70 24.03 12.34 12.16
N CYS A 71 23.43 13.50 12.40
CA CYS A 71 24.13 14.73 12.08
C CYS A 71 25.47 14.62 12.82
N VAL A 72 26.50 14.09 12.15
CA VAL A 72 27.83 13.91 12.77
C VAL A 72 28.46 15.29 12.91
N ASP A 73 27.93 16.15 13.78
CA ASP A 73 28.50 17.48 14.00
C ASP A 73 29.97 17.31 14.41
N GLY A 74 30.88 17.64 13.47
CA GLY A 74 32.30 17.38 13.64
C GLY A 74 32.91 18.20 14.76
N ALA A 75 32.83 17.69 16.00
CA ALA A 75 33.71 17.91 17.14
C ALA A 75 33.15 17.19 18.40
N GLY A 76 33.82 16.12 18.86
CA GLY A 76 33.52 15.48 20.14
C GLY A 76 34.36 14.22 20.40
N ASP A 77 35.54 14.42 20.99
CA ASP A 77 36.32 13.40 21.69
C ASP A 77 35.58 13.03 22.97
N ASP A 78 35.26 11.75 23.22
CA ASP A 78 35.02 11.20 24.55
C ASP A 78 35.02 9.65 24.49
N GLY A 79 36.06 9.05 25.08
CA GLY A 79 36.10 7.62 25.39
C GLY A 79 35.39 7.32 26.71
N GLY A 80 34.63 6.22 26.75
CA GLY A 80 34.00 5.71 27.97
C GLY A 80 33.32 4.37 27.74
N ALA A 81 33.53 3.43 28.65
CA ALA A 81 33.24 2.01 28.52
C ALA A 81 31.79 1.61 28.89
N ASP A 82 31.35 0.49 28.27
CA ASP A 82 30.41 -0.56 28.70
C ASP A 82 29.56 -0.32 29.96
N ASP A 83 28.23 -0.43 29.81
CA ASP A 83 27.32 -1.14 30.73
C ASP A 83 25.96 -1.41 30.05
N GLY A 84 25.43 -2.61 30.26
CA GLY A 84 24.43 -3.28 29.42
C GLY A 84 22.97 -2.86 29.57
N GLY A 85 22.27 -2.95 28.44
CA GLY A 85 20.82 -2.86 28.26
C GLY A 85 20.55 -2.77 26.76
N ALA A 86 20.16 -3.88 26.12
CA ALA A 86 19.98 -3.97 24.67
C ALA A 86 18.90 -2.99 24.17
N ALA A 87 19.33 -1.86 23.61
CA ALA A 87 18.52 -1.06 22.70
C ALA A 87 18.80 -1.64 21.30
N ASP A 88 17.78 -2.17 20.64
CA ASP A 88 17.93 -2.64 19.26
C ASP A 88 18.12 -1.39 18.37
N ASP A 89 19.19 -1.44 17.61
CA ASP A 89 19.87 -0.31 16.98
C ASP A 89 19.46 -0.22 15.50
N GLY A 90 19.17 0.96 14.94
CA GLY A 90 18.96 1.18 13.49
C GLY A 90 17.56 0.83 12.94
N GLY A 91 17.36 0.94 11.63
CA GLY A 91 16.17 0.41 10.94
C GLY A 91 15.96 -1.07 11.27
N ALA A 92 14.84 -1.68 10.88
CA ALA A 92 14.51 -3.05 11.31
C ALA A 92 15.57 -4.14 10.98
N ASP A 93 16.59 -3.81 10.18
CA ASP A 93 17.75 -4.65 9.82
C ASP A 93 19.09 -4.22 10.48
N GLY A 94 19.08 -3.20 11.33
CA GLY A 94 20.27 -2.66 11.99
C GLY A 94 21.00 -1.54 11.24
N HIS A 95 20.55 -1.17 10.04
CA HIS A 95 21.19 -0.13 9.24
C HIS A 95 20.69 1.26 9.65
N SER A 96 21.59 2.23 9.83
CA SER A 96 21.25 3.62 10.12
C SER A 96 21.84 4.54 9.07
N PHE A 97 20.96 5.28 8.40
CA PHE A 97 21.31 6.18 7.31
C PHE A 97 22.01 7.43 7.82
N ARG A 98 23.07 7.82 7.12
CA ARG A 98 23.88 8.97 7.53
C ARG A 98 23.42 10.26 6.86
N THR A 99 23.53 11.34 7.62
CA THR A 99 23.38 12.71 7.10
C THR A 99 24.61 13.51 7.50
N LEU A 100 25.41 13.91 6.52
CA LEU A 100 26.64 14.65 6.73
C LEU A 100 26.39 16.14 6.49
N GLY A 101 27.01 16.99 7.29
CA GLY A 101 27.01 18.43 7.12
C GLY A 101 26.46 19.22 8.30
N PRO A 102 26.53 20.56 8.24
CA PRO A 102 26.91 21.34 7.05
C PRO A 102 28.41 21.22 6.70
N LEU A 103 28.68 20.86 5.45
CA LEU A 103 30.00 20.90 4.83
C LEU A 103 30.35 22.34 4.46
N THR A 104 31.63 22.69 4.65
CA THR A 104 32.15 24.02 4.32
C THR A 104 32.42 24.19 2.83
N ALA A 105 32.86 23.12 2.15
CA ALA A 105 32.95 23.08 0.69
C ALA A 105 31.56 22.85 0.10
N SER A 106 31.05 23.85 -0.64
CA SER A 106 29.69 23.81 -1.20
C SER A 106 29.60 23.30 -2.63
N ASP A 107 30.73 23.19 -3.33
CA ASP A 107 30.80 22.70 -4.71
C ASP A 107 31.61 21.38 -4.80
N PRO A 108 30.93 20.22 -4.85
CA PRO A 108 31.61 18.93 -4.93
C PRO A 108 32.33 18.69 -6.27
N VAL A 109 32.07 19.50 -7.31
CA VAL A 109 32.65 19.37 -8.66
C VAL A 109 33.72 20.43 -8.92
N GLY A 110 33.52 21.65 -8.44
CA GLY A 110 34.49 22.75 -8.54
C GLY A 110 35.58 22.71 -7.46
N GLU A 111 35.28 22.18 -6.28
CA GLU A 111 36.18 22.14 -5.11
C GLU A 111 36.49 20.70 -4.66
N VAL A 112 36.54 19.75 -5.60
CA VAL A 112 36.69 18.29 -5.35
C VAL A 112 37.70 17.97 -4.26
N GLY A 113 38.92 18.53 -4.32
CA GLY A 113 39.97 18.21 -3.35
C GLY A 113 39.70 18.71 -1.92
N ALA A 114 39.04 19.86 -1.77
CA ALA A 114 38.65 20.37 -0.45
C ALA A 114 37.46 19.58 0.10
N PHE A 115 36.52 19.23 -0.78
CA PHE A 115 35.35 18.41 -0.45
C PHE A 115 35.75 16.99 0.00
N GLU A 116 36.59 16.30 -0.77
CA GLU A 116 37.13 14.98 -0.44
C GLU A 116 37.90 14.99 0.88
N ALA A 117 38.73 16.02 1.12
CA ALA A 117 39.48 16.16 2.35
C ALA A 117 38.58 16.40 3.57
N GLU A 118 37.51 17.18 3.42
CA GLU A 118 36.53 17.39 4.48
C GLU A 118 35.78 16.09 4.79
N LEU A 119 35.33 15.35 3.78
CA LEU A 119 34.65 14.05 3.95
C LEU A 119 35.52 13.04 4.70
N SER A 120 36.80 12.95 4.35
CA SER A 120 37.70 12.01 5.01
C SER A 120 38.07 12.43 6.44
N THR A 121 38.32 13.72 6.65
CA THR A 121 38.91 14.21 7.91
C THR A 121 37.85 14.49 8.97
N ARG A 122 36.71 15.06 8.58
CA ARG A 122 35.67 15.51 9.50
C ARG A 122 34.54 14.51 9.65
N TRP A 123 34.27 13.72 8.60
CA TRP A 123 33.10 12.85 8.51
C TRP A 123 33.43 11.36 8.42
N GLY A 124 34.72 10.99 8.53
CA GLY A 124 35.16 9.60 8.67
C GLY A 124 35.03 8.74 7.41
N LEU A 125 34.84 9.33 6.23
CA LEU A 125 34.85 8.62 4.95
C LEU A 125 36.29 8.45 4.46
N GLU A 126 37.01 7.50 5.02
CA GLU A 126 38.40 7.25 4.66
C GLU A 126 38.56 6.91 3.16
N GLY A 127 39.48 7.63 2.50
CA GLY A 127 39.75 7.45 1.07
C GLY A 127 38.60 7.89 0.15
N ALA A 128 37.70 8.75 0.64
CA ALA A 128 36.62 9.35 -0.14
C ALA A 128 37.14 10.00 -1.43
N LYS A 129 36.60 9.56 -2.56
CA LYS A 129 36.80 10.20 -3.87
C LYS A 129 35.47 10.47 -4.54
N VAL A 130 35.28 11.70 -5.00
CA VAL A 130 34.09 12.11 -5.73
C VAL A 130 34.20 11.60 -7.17
N VAL A 131 33.19 10.86 -7.60
CA VAL A 131 33.07 10.41 -8.98
C VAL A 131 32.36 11.50 -9.76
N ALA A 132 33.05 12.09 -10.74
CA ALA A 132 32.50 13.13 -11.59
C ALA A 132 31.15 12.68 -12.21
N PRO A 133 30.12 13.54 -12.25
CA PRO A 133 28.84 13.17 -12.81
C PRO A 133 28.97 12.88 -14.31
N ASP A 134 28.36 11.79 -14.76
CA ASP A 134 28.33 11.38 -16.17
C ASP A 134 26.93 10.89 -16.58
N GLY A 135 26.62 10.97 -17.87
CA GLY A 135 25.33 10.50 -18.41
C GLY A 135 24.12 11.10 -17.68
N ALA A 136 23.24 10.24 -17.15
CA ALA A 136 22.01 10.63 -16.48
C ALA A 136 22.23 11.28 -15.09
N TRP A 137 23.45 11.28 -14.58
CA TRP A 137 23.79 11.92 -13.30
C TRP A 137 24.11 13.41 -13.45
N VAL A 138 24.28 13.91 -14.68
CA VAL A 138 24.54 15.32 -14.95
C VAL A 138 23.32 16.17 -14.58
N GLU A 139 23.54 17.33 -13.94
CA GLU A 139 22.49 18.25 -13.46
C GLU A 139 21.51 17.65 -12.43
N THR A 140 21.90 16.54 -11.79
CA THR A 140 21.13 15.95 -10.69
C THR A 140 21.64 16.44 -9.33
N PRO A 141 20.80 16.47 -8.28
CA PRO A 141 21.23 16.85 -6.92
C PRO A 141 21.95 15.69 -6.22
N TYR A 142 22.69 14.85 -6.93
CA TYR A 142 23.35 13.66 -6.39
C TYR A 142 24.86 13.72 -6.58
N VAL A 143 25.59 13.32 -5.54
CA VAL A 143 27.04 13.16 -5.55
C VAL A 143 27.35 11.68 -5.35
N ARG A 144 28.19 11.14 -6.22
CA ARG A 144 28.67 9.77 -6.13
C ARG A 144 30.04 9.76 -5.47
N ILE A 145 30.21 8.98 -4.42
CA ILE A 145 31.43 8.94 -3.62
C ILE A 145 31.90 7.50 -3.53
N THR A 146 33.17 7.26 -3.84
CA THR A 146 33.85 5.99 -3.56
C THR A 146 34.62 6.09 -2.25
N SER A 147 34.43 5.15 -1.33
CA SER A 147 35.08 5.21 -0.01
C SER A 147 35.49 3.82 0.50
N GLY A 148 36.40 3.78 1.47
CA GLY A 148 36.89 2.54 2.07
C GLY A 148 37.94 1.80 1.24
N ALA A 149 38.41 0.66 1.78
CA ALA A 149 39.50 -0.13 1.20
C ALA A 149 39.13 -0.76 -0.16
N GLU A 150 37.86 -1.09 -0.38
CA GLU A 150 37.35 -1.64 -1.64
C GLU A 150 36.83 -0.57 -2.61
N GLN A 151 36.91 0.72 -2.25
CA GLN A 151 36.38 1.85 -3.04
C GLN A 151 34.89 1.64 -3.40
N GLU A 152 34.08 1.31 -2.40
CA GLU A 152 32.65 1.06 -2.56
C GLU A 152 31.94 2.32 -3.02
N LEU A 153 31.10 2.20 -4.04
CA LEU A 153 30.32 3.31 -4.58
C LEU A 153 29.09 3.57 -3.72
N SER A 154 28.95 4.79 -3.24
CA SER A 154 27.78 5.30 -2.52
C SER A 154 27.23 6.53 -3.23
N VAL A 155 25.92 6.72 -3.16
CA VAL A 155 25.24 7.88 -3.74
C VAL A 155 24.65 8.71 -2.60
N TRP A 156 24.85 10.01 -2.66
CA TRP A 156 24.45 10.96 -1.64
C TRP A 156 23.64 12.08 -2.28
N ARG A 157 22.55 12.49 -1.64
CA ARG A 157 21.76 13.63 -2.08
C ARG A 157 22.36 14.90 -1.50
N LEU A 158 22.59 15.87 -2.37
CA LEU A 158 23.11 17.18 -2.03
C LEU A 158 21.95 18.15 -1.79
N GLU A 159 21.92 18.72 -0.59
CA GLU A 159 20.92 19.70 -0.17
C GLU A 159 21.64 20.98 0.30
N ALA A 160 21.33 22.10 -0.36
CA ALA A 160 21.87 23.40 0.06
C ALA A 160 21.19 23.84 1.36
N THR A 161 21.98 24.30 2.33
CA THR A 161 21.51 24.88 3.59
C THR A 161 22.04 26.31 3.73
N ASP A 162 21.46 27.10 4.63
CA ASP A 162 21.92 28.46 4.90
C ASP A 162 23.39 28.53 5.38
N SER A 163 23.92 27.41 5.90
CA SER A 163 25.26 27.28 6.48
C SER A 163 26.24 26.46 5.65
N GLY A 164 25.86 26.01 4.44
CA GLY A 164 26.71 25.21 3.57
C GLY A 164 25.92 24.17 2.78
N VAL A 165 26.46 22.95 2.73
CA VAL A 165 25.82 21.82 2.04
C VAL A 165 25.64 20.65 2.98
N ARG A 166 24.48 19.99 2.90
CA ARG A 166 24.18 18.74 3.57
C ARG A 166 24.17 17.60 2.56
N LEU A 167 24.76 16.47 2.94
CA LEU A 167 24.71 15.21 2.19
C LEU A 167 23.86 14.21 2.95
N SER A 168 22.81 13.71 2.32
CA SER A 168 21.97 12.66 2.89
C SER A 168 22.23 11.36 2.14
N GLU A 169 22.51 10.28 2.86
CA GLU A 169 22.73 8.96 2.28
C GLU A 169 21.47 8.51 1.51
N THR A 170 21.69 7.92 0.33
CA THR A 170 20.63 7.41 -0.55
C THR A 170 20.82 5.92 -0.80
N GLN A 171 19.76 5.28 -1.26
CA GLN A 171 19.82 3.91 -1.76
C GLN A 171 19.58 3.90 -3.25
N THR A 172 20.26 3.01 -3.98
CA THR A 172 20.11 2.91 -5.42
C THR A 172 19.71 1.51 -5.84
N LEU A 173 18.77 1.44 -6.79
CA LEU A 173 18.35 0.23 -7.46
C LEU A 173 18.55 0.43 -8.97
N GLU A 174 19.51 -0.27 -9.55
CA GLU A 174 19.81 -0.21 -10.98
C GLU A 174 19.29 -1.48 -11.66
N LEU A 175 18.47 -1.29 -12.69
CA LEU A 175 18.03 -2.35 -13.60
C LEU A 175 18.78 -2.19 -14.91
N ARG A 176 19.58 -3.19 -15.26
CA ARG A 176 20.31 -3.26 -16.52
C ARG A 176 19.49 -3.94 -17.61
N ASP A 177 19.85 -3.67 -18.86
CA ASP A 177 19.21 -4.25 -20.05
C ASP A 177 19.22 -5.78 -20.09
N ASP A 178 20.22 -6.40 -19.46
CA ASP A 178 20.34 -7.86 -19.34
C ASP A 178 19.45 -8.47 -18.23
N GLY A 179 18.66 -7.64 -17.54
CA GLY A 179 17.81 -8.01 -16.42
C GLY A 179 18.55 -8.09 -15.08
N THR A 180 19.85 -7.78 -15.05
CA THR A 180 20.63 -7.75 -13.80
C THR A 180 20.17 -6.58 -12.95
N VAL A 181 19.93 -6.85 -11.66
CA VAL A 181 19.57 -5.84 -10.67
C VAL A 181 20.76 -5.59 -9.76
N LEU A 182 21.19 -4.33 -9.65
CA LEU A 182 22.18 -3.90 -8.67
C LEU A 182 21.50 -3.08 -7.56
N VAL A 183 21.91 -3.32 -6.33
CA VAL A 183 21.57 -2.51 -5.16
C VAL A 183 22.86 -1.85 -4.67
N ASN A 184 22.87 -0.52 -4.58
CA ASN A 184 24.05 0.24 -4.15
C ASN A 184 25.33 -0.13 -4.93
N GLY A 185 25.19 -0.32 -6.25
CA GLY A 185 26.28 -0.69 -7.15
C GLY A 185 26.75 -2.16 -7.06
N ARG A 186 26.13 -2.99 -6.22
CA ARG A 186 26.46 -4.41 -6.04
C ARG A 186 25.32 -5.30 -6.52
N LEU A 187 25.62 -6.54 -6.93
CA LEU A 187 24.59 -7.50 -7.36
C LEU A 187 23.57 -7.73 -6.24
N LYS A 188 22.28 -7.61 -6.58
CA LYS A 188 21.20 -7.84 -5.62
C LYS A 188 21.33 -9.23 -5.02
N GLY A 189 21.37 -9.27 -3.70
CA GLY A 189 21.39 -10.47 -2.90
C GLY A 189 20.10 -11.28 -2.99
N SER A 190 20.21 -12.59 -2.74
CA SER A 190 19.08 -13.49 -2.51
C SER A 190 19.04 -14.03 -1.07
N LYS A 191 20.02 -13.67 -0.22
CA LYS A 191 20.13 -14.13 1.17
C LYS A 191 20.35 -12.97 2.14
N LYS A 192 19.98 -13.18 3.40
CA LYS A 192 20.24 -12.25 4.51
C LYS A 192 21.73 -11.89 4.58
N GLY A 193 22.04 -10.60 4.54
CA GLY A 193 23.41 -10.07 4.56
C GLY A 193 24.05 -9.89 3.18
N GLU A 194 23.37 -10.27 2.09
CA GLU A 194 23.74 -9.88 0.74
C GLU A 194 23.09 -8.51 0.39
N PRO A 195 23.57 -7.79 -0.64
CA PRO A 195 23.10 -6.44 -0.95
C PRO A 195 21.59 -6.36 -1.23
N GLU A 196 20.85 -5.73 -0.34
CA GLU A 196 19.40 -5.49 -0.44
C GLU A 196 19.09 -4.05 0.01
N LEU A 197 17.91 -3.54 -0.34
CA LEU A 197 17.47 -2.23 0.12
C LEU A 197 17.14 -2.32 1.61
N HIS A 198 17.68 -1.40 2.37
CA HIS A 198 17.43 -1.23 3.78
C HIS A 198 16.01 -0.67 4.00
N PRO A 199 15.29 -1.16 5.03
CA PRO A 199 13.99 -0.64 5.40
C PRO A 199 14.13 0.78 5.95
N VAL A 200 13.05 1.56 5.82
CA VAL A 200 13.11 3.01 6.05
C VAL A 200 11.96 3.54 6.92
N GLY A 201 12.02 4.84 7.20
CA GLY A 201 11.01 5.57 7.95
C GLY A 201 11.32 5.61 9.44
N HIS A 202 11.80 6.74 9.94
CA HIS A 202 12.12 6.90 11.37
C HIS A 202 11.83 8.32 11.82
N VAL A 203 11.74 8.52 13.13
CA VAL A 203 11.62 9.85 13.73
C VAL A 203 13.02 10.45 13.87
N SER A 204 13.27 11.59 13.21
CA SER A 204 14.53 12.33 13.32
C SER A 204 14.51 13.38 14.43
N GLY A 205 13.31 13.84 14.83
CA GLY A 205 13.16 14.86 15.86
C GLY A 205 11.88 14.67 16.67
N LEU A 206 11.99 14.81 17.99
CA LEU A 206 10.87 14.78 18.93
C LEU A 206 10.69 16.14 19.61
N PRO A 207 9.50 16.41 20.16
CA PRO A 207 9.24 17.65 20.90
C PRO A 207 10.18 17.80 22.09
N ASP A 208 10.54 19.05 22.41
CA ASP A 208 11.43 19.41 23.51
C ASP A 208 12.83 18.75 23.48
N GLY A 209 13.24 18.18 22.35
CA GLY A 209 14.55 17.52 22.20
C GLY A 209 14.68 16.21 22.98
N GLN A 210 13.57 15.56 23.30
CA GLN A 210 13.56 14.27 23.99
C GLN A 210 14.04 13.14 23.06
N SER A 211 14.62 12.07 23.63
CA SER A 211 15.06 10.89 22.86
C SER A 211 13.99 9.79 22.74
N SER A 212 13.02 9.76 23.67
CA SER A 212 11.85 8.89 23.64
C SER A 212 10.68 9.57 24.36
N THR A 213 9.47 9.26 23.91
CA THR A 213 8.21 9.77 24.48
C THR A 213 7.64 8.86 25.56
N GLY A 214 8.14 7.61 25.67
CA GLY A 214 7.44 6.53 26.36
C GLY A 214 6.08 6.20 25.73
N PRO A 215 5.24 5.39 26.41
CA PRO A 215 3.93 4.98 25.91
C PRO A 215 2.96 6.15 25.79
N LEU A 216 2.49 6.43 24.58
CA LEU A 216 1.50 7.45 24.27
C LEU A 216 0.12 6.82 24.07
N GLY A 217 -0.91 7.53 24.58
CA GLY A 217 -2.29 7.25 24.23
C GLY A 217 -2.62 7.68 22.78
N PRO A 218 -3.77 7.24 22.22
CA PRO A 218 -4.10 7.44 20.81
C PRO A 218 -4.23 8.91 20.36
N LEU A 219 -4.64 9.81 21.26
CA LEU A 219 -4.76 11.24 20.97
C LEU A 219 -3.45 11.99 21.19
N SER A 220 -2.71 11.66 22.25
CA SER A 220 -1.39 12.25 22.51
C SER A 220 -0.39 11.86 21.44
N PHE A 221 -0.52 10.67 20.85
CA PHE A 221 0.27 10.25 19.69
C PHE A 221 0.19 11.27 18.55
N PHE A 222 -1.01 11.77 18.21
CA PHE A 222 -1.15 12.77 17.14
C PHE A 222 -0.51 14.10 17.49
N SER A 223 -0.72 14.62 18.71
CA SER A 223 -0.12 15.90 19.11
C SER A 223 1.40 15.83 19.14
N THR A 224 1.95 14.73 19.65
CA THR A 224 3.40 14.53 19.69
C THR A 224 3.96 14.36 18.28
N LEU A 225 3.28 13.59 17.43
CA LEU A 225 3.69 13.42 16.04
C LEU A 225 3.64 14.74 15.27
N GLU A 226 2.61 15.58 15.48
CA GLU A 226 2.48 16.90 14.84
C GLU A 226 3.70 17.80 15.07
N GLU A 227 4.26 17.74 16.28
CA GLU A 227 5.44 18.48 16.72
C GLU A 227 6.77 17.75 16.42
N SER A 228 6.70 16.53 15.88
CA SER A 228 7.88 15.72 15.53
C SER A 228 8.33 15.93 14.08
N GLU A 229 9.53 15.45 13.76
CA GLU A 229 10.03 15.31 12.39
C GLU A 229 10.22 13.83 12.06
N VAL A 230 9.68 13.41 10.92
CA VAL A 230 9.79 12.02 10.43
C VAL A 230 10.48 12.02 9.07
N VAL A 231 11.47 11.14 8.91
CA VAL A 231 12.20 10.98 7.66
C VAL A 231 11.43 10.04 6.74
N LEU A 232 10.63 10.62 5.86
CA LEU A 232 10.00 9.91 4.74
C LEU A 232 10.98 9.73 3.59
N TRP A 233 10.62 8.93 2.59
CA TRP A 233 11.49 8.60 1.48
C TRP A 233 10.84 8.92 0.13
N GLY A 234 11.61 9.61 -0.72
CA GLY A 234 11.26 9.86 -2.12
C GLY A 234 12.05 8.95 -3.05
N ASN A 235 11.66 8.92 -4.32
CA ASN A 235 12.44 8.26 -5.36
C ASN A 235 12.57 9.15 -6.60
N GLN A 236 13.69 9.00 -7.31
CA GLN A 236 13.93 9.61 -8.60
C GLN A 236 14.49 8.56 -9.56
N LYS A 237 13.83 8.39 -10.71
CA LYS A 237 14.28 7.46 -11.76
C LYS A 237 15.18 8.20 -12.75
N LEU A 238 16.39 7.70 -12.92
CA LEU A 238 17.38 8.14 -13.90
C LEU A 238 17.45 7.12 -15.03
N VAL A 239 17.34 7.58 -16.28
CA VAL A 239 17.43 6.74 -17.47
C VAL A 239 18.77 6.99 -18.16
N HIS A 240 19.59 5.95 -18.27
CA HIS A 240 20.92 6.05 -18.85
C HIS A 240 20.90 5.88 -20.37
N SER A 241 21.96 6.36 -21.03
CA SER A 241 22.09 6.28 -22.49
C SER A 241 22.21 4.85 -23.02
N ASP A 242 22.58 3.91 -22.16
CA ASP A 242 22.73 2.48 -22.48
C ASP A 242 21.44 1.68 -22.32
N GLY A 243 20.31 2.32 -21.96
CA GLY A 243 19.02 1.66 -21.73
C GLY A 243 18.76 1.32 -20.26
N SER A 244 19.81 1.25 -19.44
CA SER A 244 19.67 0.93 -18.01
C SER A 244 18.95 2.04 -17.25
N THR A 245 18.28 1.68 -16.17
CA THR A 245 17.58 2.64 -15.31
C THR A 245 18.04 2.52 -13.87
N THR A 246 18.44 3.64 -13.25
CA THR A 246 18.75 3.71 -11.83
C THR A 246 17.67 4.48 -11.10
N THR A 247 17.02 3.84 -10.14
CA THR A 247 16.13 4.51 -9.20
C THR A 247 16.92 4.87 -7.95
N VAL A 248 16.96 6.16 -7.63
CA VAL A 248 17.59 6.69 -6.42
C VAL A 248 16.52 6.97 -5.38
N TYR A 249 16.57 6.27 -4.26
CA TYR A 249 15.72 6.48 -3.09
C TYR A 249 16.42 7.40 -2.11
N TYR A 250 15.77 8.48 -1.70
CA TYR A 250 16.41 9.51 -0.90
C TYR A 250 15.56 9.92 0.31
N GLN A 251 16.25 10.31 1.37
CA GLN A 251 15.64 10.84 2.60
C GLN A 251 14.96 12.18 2.33
N LYS A 252 13.73 12.33 2.82
CA LYS A 252 12.90 13.52 2.78
C LYS A 252 12.39 13.82 4.20
N PRO A 253 13.20 14.51 5.03
CA PRO A 253 12.75 14.99 6.34
C PRO A 253 11.45 15.77 6.18
N THR A 254 10.41 15.33 6.90
CA THR A 254 9.06 15.86 6.77
C THR A 254 8.52 16.19 8.15
N ALA A 255 8.08 17.44 8.34
CA ALA A 255 7.44 17.85 9.58
C ALA A 255 6.14 17.05 9.79
N GLY A 256 5.91 16.54 11.00
CA GLY A 256 4.77 15.70 11.29
C GLY A 256 3.43 16.43 11.12
N SER A 257 3.38 17.75 11.33
CA SER A 257 2.24 18.59 10.94
C SER A 257 1.86 18.48 9.46
N SER A 258 2.84 18.32 8.56
CA SER A 258 2.59 18.10 7.13
C SER A 258 2.14 16.66 6.83
N ILE A 259 2.56 15.68 7.63
CA ILE A 259 2.13 14.27 7.51
C ILE A 259 0.67 14.13 7.88
N LEU A 260 0.25 14.81 8.96
CA LEU A 260 -1.13 14.80 9.43
C LEU A 260 -2.07 15.70 8.60
N GLN A 261 -1.50 16.59 7.79
CA GLN A 261 -2.28 17.44 6.90
C GLN A 261 -2.91 16.61 5.78
N PRO A 262 -4.26 16.62 5.64
CA PRO A 262 -4.91 15.94 4.53
C PRO A 262 -4.46 16.51 3.20
N GLY A 263 -4.27 15.64 2.21
CA GLY A 263 -4.00 16.06 0.84
C GLY A 263 -2.55 16.30 0.49
N THR A 264 -1.60 15.94 1.34
CA THR A 264 -0.16 16.13 1.08
C THR A 264 0.47 15.03 0.22
N HIS A 265 -0.26 13.95 -0.05
CA HIS A 265 0.16 12.94 -1.02
C HIS A 265 0.07 13.51 -2.45
N PRO A 266 1.01 13.23 -3.38
CA PRO A 266 1.02 13.79 -4.75
C PRO A 266 -0.32 13.72 -5.50
N ARG A 267 -1.09 12.65 -5.27
CA ARG A 267 -2.44 12.48 -5.83
C ARG A 267 -3.46 13.53 -5.39
N PHE A 268 -3.27 14.08 -4.20
CA PHE A 268 -4.19 15.00 -3.54
C PHE A 268 -3.57 16.40 -3.33
N GLU A 269 -2.31 16.60 -3.73
CA GLU A 269 -1.61 17.89 -3.66
C GLU A 269 -2.37 19.01 -4.38
N GLY A 270 -3.22 18.66 -5.35
CA GLY A 270 -4.17 19.57 -5.98
C GLY A 270 -5.06 20.35 -5.00
N ILE A 271 -5.27 19.87 -3.78
CA ILE A 271 -5.94 20.61 -2.69
C ILE A 271 -5.21 21.91 -2.36
N HIS A 272 -3.88 21.83 -2.31
CA HIS A 272 -2.98 22.92 -1.91
C HIS A 272 -2.49 23.75 -3.09
N SER A 273 -2.69 23.27 -4.32
CA SER A 273 -2.40 24.02 -5.53
C SER A 273 -3.22 25.32 -5.60
N ASP A 274 -2.66 26.36 -6.22
CA ASP A 274 -3.43 27.56 -6.59
C ASP A 274 -4.23 27.37 -7.89
N GLU A 275 -3.99 26.28 -8.61
CA GLU A 275 -4.63 26.00 -9.89
C GLU A 275 -6.06 25.47 -9.72
N PRO A 276 -7.05 26.05 -10.43
CA PRO A 276 -8.43 25.61 -10.30
C PRO A 276 -8.68 24.22 -10.91
N LEU A 277 -7.87 23.78 -11.87
CA LEU A 277 -8.03 22.49 -12.54
C LEU A 277 -7.71 21.32 -11.60
N ASP A 278 -6.64 21.40 -10.82
CA ASP A 278 -6.25 20.34 -9.89
C ASP A 278 -7.29 20.13 -8.78
N LYS A 279 -7.90 21.22 -8.30
CA LYS A 279 -9.01 21.16 -7.33
C LYS A 279 -10.25 20.49 -7.93
N ILE A 280 -10.51 20.74 -9.21
CA ILE A 280 -11.61 20.09 -9.94
C ILE A 280 -11.33 18.60 -10.12
N ASP A 281 -10.09 18.22 -10.46
CA ASP A 281 -9.69 16.82 -10.62
C ASP A 281 -9.88 16.03 -9.32
N LEU A 282 -9.43 16.59 -8.20
CA LEU A 282 -9.67 16.03 -6.88
C LEU A 282 -11.17 15.90 -6.57
N LEU A 283 -11.94 16.97 -6.77
CA LEU A 283 -13.38 16.95 -6.49
C LEU A 283 -14.07 15.88 -7.35
N SER A 284 -13.65 15.74 -8.60
CA SER A 284 -14.07 14.71 -9.53
C SER A 284 -13.75 13.30 -9.02
N LEU A 285 -12.56 13.10 -8.45
CA LEU A 285 -12.14 11.84 -7.83
C LEU A 285 -12.96 11.51 -6.59
N MET A 286 -13.15 12.46 -5.70
CA MET A 286 -13.98 12.28 -4.51
C MET A 286 -15.41 11.92 -4.91
N LEU A 287 -15.99 12.66 -5.85
CA LEU A 287 -17.33 12.38 -6.36
C LEU A 287 -17.42 10.97 -6.96
N ALA A 288 -16.44 10.57 -7.78
CA ALA A 288 -16.37 9.23 -8.35
C ALA A 288 -16.27 8.13 -7.28
N LEU A 289 -15.50 8.33 -6.21
CA LEU A 289 -15.40 7.37 -5.09
C LEU A 289 -16.73 7.25 -4.32
N PHE A 290 -17.36 8.37 -3.97
CA PHE A 290 -18.65 8.37 -3.26
C PHE A 290 -19.78 7.79 -4.10
N CYS A 291 -19.92 8.25 -5.35
CA CYS A 291 -20.96 7.77 -6.25
C CYS A 291 -20.70 6.34 -6.72
N GLY A 292 -19.44 5.99 -6.96
CA GLY A 292 -19.04 4.67 -7.42
C GLY A 292 -19.39 3.62 -6.37
N THR A 293 -19.00 3.82 -5.11
CA THR A 293 -19.32 2.91 -4.00
C THR A 293 -20.82 2.64 -3.85
N ALA A 294 -21.66 3.67 -4.02
CA ALA A 294 -23.12 3.53 -3.93
C ALA A 294 -23.75 2.74 -5.10
N SER A 295 -23.05 2.60 -6.24
CA SER A 295 -23.61 2.06 -7.48
C SER A 295 -23.10 0.66 -7.85
N LEU A 296 -22.33 0.02 -6.96
CA LEU A 296 -21.71 -1.28 -7.22
C LEU A 296 -22.73 -2.44 -7.08
N PRO A 297 -23.01 -3.19 -8.16
CA PRO A 297 -24.04 -4.24 -8.15
C PRO A 297 -23.75 -5.37 -7.14
N HIS A 298 -22.49 -5.71 -6.92
CA HIS A 298 -22.10 -6.79 -6.00
C HIS A 298 -22.45 -6.49 -4.53
N ILE A 299 -22.60 -5.22 -4.16
CA ILE A 299 -23.09 -4.82 -2.83
C ILE A 299 -24.62 -4.87 -2.83
N LEU A 300 -25.26 -4.36 -3.90
CA LEU A 300 -26.72 -4.30 -4.01
C LEU A 300 -27.39 -5.67 -3.94
N ILE A 301 -26.83 -6.68 -4.60
CA ILE A 301 -27.38 -8.04 -4.60
C ILE A 301 -27.42 -8.67 -3.21
N ARG A 302 -26.55 -8.24 -2.29
CA ARG A 302 -26.53 -8.74 -0.91
C ARG A 302 -27.67 -8.18 -0.05
N TYR A 303 -28.28 -7.06 -0.44
CA TYR A 303 -29.50 -6.59 0.23
C TYR A 303 -30.71 -7.47 -0.11
N TYR A 304 -30.71 -8.15 -1.25
CA TYR A 304 -31.82 -9.02 -1.66
C TYR A 304 -31.89 -10.33 -0.86
N THR A 305 -30.83 -10.70 -0.15
CA THR A 305 -30.85 -11.88 0.73
C THR A 305 -31.35 -11.55 2.15
N VAL A 306 -31.61 -10.28 2.46
CA VAL A 306 -32.14 -9.84 3.76
C VAL A 306 -33.67 -9.88 3.74
N LYS A 307 -34.28 -10.49 4.77
CA LYS A 307 -35.73 -10.72 4.83
C LYS A 307 -36.57 -9.43 5.00
N ASP A 308 -36.03 -8.43 5.69
CA ASP A 308 -36.76 -7.22 6.08
C ASP A 308 -35.99 -5.93 5.78
N GLU A 309 -36.71 -4.86 5.41
CA GLU A 309 -36.13 -3.54 5.14
C GLU A 309 -35.41 -2.94 6.37
N ALA A 310 -35.97 -3.16 7.57
CA ALA A 310 -35.37 -2.65 8.81
C ALA A 310 -34.02 -3.32 9.09
N SER A 311 -33.94 -4.63 8.86
CA SER A 311 -32.72 -5.42 8.99
C SER A 311 -31.68 -5.00 7.93
N ALA A 312 -32.11 -4.71 6.70
CA ALA A 312 -31.23 -4.19 5.64
C ALA A 312 -30.62 -2.83 6.03
N ARG A 313 -31.43 -1.90 6.57
CA ARG A 313 -30.92 -0.61 7.07
C ARG A 313 -29.95 -0.77 8.24
N LYS A 314 -30.26 -1.64 9.20
CA LYS A 314 -29.37 -1.93 10.35
C LYS A 314 -28.04 -2.50 9.85
N SER A 315 -28.08 -3.45 8.92
CA SER A 315 -26.89 -4.03 8.29
C SER A 315 -26.02 -2.97 7.62
N THR A 316 -26.63 -2.03 6.87
CA THR A 316 -25.90 -0.91 6.26
C THR A 316 -25.23 -0.01 7.31
N ILE A 317 -25.93 0.34 8.38
CA ILE A 317 -25.38 1.21 9.44
C ILE A 317 -24.19 0.52 10.12
N VAL A 318 -24.33 -0.75 10.50
CA VAL A 318 -23.24 -1.52 11.12
C VAL A 318 -22.06 -1.64 10.15
N GLY A 319 -22.32 -1.96 8.88
CA GLY A 319 -21.29 -2.04 7.85
C GLY A 319 -20.51 -0.74 7.69
N ILE A 320 -21.20 0.40 7.57
CA ILE A 320 -20.55 1.72 7.46
C ILE A 320 -19.75 2.04 8.73
N ALA A 321 -20.28 1.76 9.92
CA ALA A 321 -19.59 2.01 11.18
C ALA A 321 -18.31 1.17 11.31
N THR A 322 -18.37 -0.12 10.97
CA THR A 322 -17.20 -1.02 10.98
C THR A 322 -16.15 -0.58 9.96
N ILE A 323 -16.56 -0.20 8.75
CA ILE A 323 -15.64 0.33 7.72
C ILE A 323 -14.99 1.64 8.19
N GLY A 324 -15.77 2.56 8.77
CA GLY A 324 -15.26 3.81 9.30
C GLY A 324 -14.25 3.59 10.42
N PHE A 325 -14.55 2.69 11.36
CA PHE A 325 -13.62 2.30 12.42
C PHE A 325 -12.33 1.68 11.87
N PHE A 326 -12.46 0.77 10.89
CA PHE A 326 -11.31 0.17 10.23
C PHE A 326 -10.43 1.23 9.54
N TYR A 327 -11.00 2.23 8.89
CA TYR A 327 -10.21 3.30 8.27
C TYR A 327 -9.42 4.12 9.28
N VAL A 328 -10.00 4.42 10.45
CA VAL A 328 -9.27 5.06 11.54
C VAL A 328 -8.11 4.18 12.00
N LEU A 329 -8.31 2.87 12.14
CA LEU A 329 -7.24 1.93 12.50
C LEU A 329 -6.13 1.89 11.44
N THR A 330 -6.47 1.89 10.15
CA THR A 330 -5.45 1.88 9.08
C THR A 330 -4.60 3.14 9.08
N LEU A 331 -5.13 4.28 9.52
CA LEU A 331 -4.36 5.51 9.70
C LEU A 331 -3.27 5.31 10.76
N TYR A 332 -3.62 4.73 11.92
CA TYR A 332 -2.64 4.42 12.97
C TYR A 332 -1.58 3.43 12.50
N LEU A 333 -1.96 2.38 11.79
CA LEU A 333 -1.02 1.42 11.22
C LEU A 333 -0.05 2.07 10.23
N GLY A 334 -0.54 2.96 9.37
CA GLY A 334 0.30 3.70 8.43
C GLY A 334 1.28 4.64 9.12
N LEU A 335 0.82 5.38 10.13
CA LEU A 335 1.68 6.27 10.94
C LEU A 335 2.74 5.47 11.70
N GLY A 336 2.35 4.36 12.34
CA GLY A 336 3.29 3.48 13.04
C GLY A 336 4.33 2.87 12.11
N ALA A 337 3.93 2.42 10.92
CA ALA A 337 4.88 1.92 9.92
C ALA A 337 5.90 2.99 9.53
N MET A 338 5.47 4.23 9.31
CA MET A 338 6.34 5.37 8.96
C MET A 338 7.37 5.73 10.05
N THR A 339 7.10 5.44 11.31
CA THR A 339 8.01 5.78 12.43
C THR A 339 8.85 4.59 12.92
N SER A 340 8.57 3.37 12.44
CA SER A 340 9.13 2.12 12.98
C SER A 340 10.39 1.59 12.29
N GLY A 341 10.82 2.19 11.19
CA GLY A 341 11.99 1.73 10.41
C GLY A 341 11.71 0.49 9.58
N THR A 342 10.44 0.20 9.25
CA THR A 342 10.02 -1.04 8.59
C THR A 342 9.53 -0.87 7.15
N LEU A 343 9.48 0.36 6.63
CA LEU A 343 8.91 0.59 5.31
C LEU A 343 9.82 0.08 4.19
N ASP A 344 9.20 -0.56 3.20
CA ASP A 344 9.84 -0.90 1.94
C ASP A 344 9.68 0.28 0.95
N VAL A 345 10.82 0.84 0.53
CA VAL A 345 10.86 1.95 -0.45
C VAL A 345 10.32 1.57 -1.83
N THR A 346 10.27 0.29 -2.14
CA THR A 346 9.76 -0.23 -3.43
C THR A 346 8.28 -0.53 -3.40
N ASN A 347 7.70 -0.83 -2.23
CA ASN A 347 6.32 -1.29 -2.12
C ASN A 347 5.60 -0.86 -0.84
N SER A 348 4.78 0.18 -0.96
CA SER A 348 3.94 0.69 0.14
C SER A 348 2.86 -0.30 0.61
N ASN A 349 2.49 -1.31 -0.19
CA ASN A 349 1.46 -2.28 0.20
C ASN A 349 1.94 -3.24 1.29
N MET A 350 3.26 -3.33 1.52
CA MET A 350 3.86 -4.17 2.55
C MET A 350 4.02 -3.49 3.91
N SER A 351 3.58 -2.24 4.05
CA SER A 351 3.71 -1.47 5.30
C SER A 351 3.13 -2.19 6.53
N ALA A 352 1.93 -2.77 6.41
CA ALA A 352 1.29 -3.44 7.57
C ALA A 352 1.93 -4.79 7.92
N PRO A 353 2.21 -5.70 6.95
CA PRO A 353 2.96 -6.92 7.27
C PRO A 353 4.38 -6.64 7.77
N LEU A 354 5.11 -5.68 7.21
CA LEU A 354 6.47 -5.37 7.67
C LEU A 354 6.47 -4.75 9.07
N LEU A 355 5.47 -3.93 9.41
CA LEU A 355 5.26 -3.48 10.78
C LEU A 355 4.97 -4.66 11.73
N ALA A 356 4.21 -5.67 11.29
CA ALA A 356 4.00 -6.88 12.08
C ALA A 356 5.30 -7.70 12.25
N PHE A 357 6.15 -7.69 11.25
CA PHE A 357 7.43 -8.40 11.26
C PHE A 357 8.41 -7.81 12.27
N SER A 358 8.45 -6.48 12.46
CA SER A 358 9.29 -5.88 13.51
C SER A 358 8.84 -6.24 14.92
N MET A 359 7.56 -6.57 15.12
CA MET A 359 7.05 -7.04 16.42
C MET A 359 7.27 -8.54 16.64
N GLY A 360 7.50 -9.31 15.56
CA GLY A 360 7.85 -10.72 15.63
C GLY A 360 7.37 -11.54 14.44
N GLU A 361 8.14 -12.59 14.12
CA GLU A 361 7.88 -13.47 12.96
C GLU A 361 6.51 -14.17 13.00
N TRP A 362 6.03 -14.52 14.21
CA TRP A 362 4.71 -15.15 14.37
C TRP A 362 3.58 -14.20 13.98
N LEU A 363 3.67 -12.92 14.38
CA LEU A 363 2.64 -11.93 14.06
C LEU A 363 2.62 -11.63 12.56
N PHE A 364 3.80 -11.54 11.94
CA PHE A 364 3.94 -11.45 10.48
C PHE A 364 3.26 -12.64 9.79
N ALA A 365 3.53 -13.87 10.23
CA ALA A 365 2.94 -15.07 9.64
C ALA A 365 1.41 -15.09 9.81
N ALA A 366 0.90 -14.74 11.00
CA ALA A 366 -0.53 -14.71 11.29
C ALA A 366 -1.26 -13.65 10.44
N ILE A 367 -0.75 -12.42 10.40
CA ILE A 367 -1.36 -11.33 9.61
C ILE A 367 -1.27 -11.64 8.12
N SER A 368 -0.15 -12.19 7.64
CA SER A 368 -0.01 -12.61 6.25
C SER A 368 -0.99 -13.72 5.88
N ALA A 369 -1.21 -14.71 6.76
CA ALA A 369 -2.19 -15.78 6.54
C ALA A 369 -3.63 -15.24 6.50
N ILE A 370 -3.98 -14.30 7.39
CA ILE A 370 -5.28 -13.63 7.40
C ILE A 370 -5.46 -12.80 6.13
N ALA A 371 -4.45 -12.01 5.74
CA ALA A 371 -4.48 -11.23 4.50
C ALA A 371 -4.68 -12.13 3.27
N PHE A 372 -3.95 -13.24 3.20
CA PHE A 372 -4.08 -14.20 2.10
C PHE A 372 -5.47 -14.86 2.07
N THR A 373 -5.96 -15.30 3.23
CA THR A 373 -7.28 -15.94 3.36
C THR A 373 -8.42 -14.98 2.98
N THR A 374 -8.33 -13.73 3.42
CA THR A 374 -9.34 -12.71 3.11
C THR A 374 -9.33 -12.33 1.63
N VAL A 375 -8.16 -12.23 0.99
CA VAL A 375 -8.06 -12.04 -0.47
C VAL A 375 -8.71 -13.20 -1.23
N LEU A 376 -8.44 -14.44 -0.84
CA LEU A 376 -9.10 -15.60 -1.47
C LEU A 376 -10.62 -15.59 -1.29
N GLY A 377 -11.10 -15.21 -0.11
CA GLY A 377 -12.53 -15.08 0.18
C GLY A 377 -13.21 -14.02 -0.69
N THR A 378 -12.63 -12.83 -0.80
CA THR A 378 -13.20 -11.72 -1.57
C THR A 378 -13.16 -12.00 -3.07
N VAL A 379 -12.04 -12.51 -3.59
CA VAL A 379 -11.89 -12.90 -5.00
C VAL A 379 -12.92 -13.96 -5.38
N SER A 380 -13.10 -14.99 -4.54
CA SER A 380 -14.10 -16.03 -4.79
C SER A 380 -15.52 -15.47 -4.86
N GLY A 381 -15.85 -14.53 -3.95
CA GLY A 381 -17.15 -13.84 -3.96
C GLY A 381 -17.39 -13.00 -5.21
N LEU A 382 -16.40 -12.23 -5.66
CA LEU A 382 -16.48 -11.41 -6.87
C LEU A 382 -16.56 -12.26 -8.15
N ILE A 383 -15.82 -13.37 -8.21
CA ILE A 383 -15.88 -14.32 -9.33
C ILE A 383 -17.27 -14.95 -9.42
N LEU A 384 -17.84 -15.37 -8.28
CA LEU A 384 -19.18 -15.96 -8.26
C LEU A 384 -20.25 -14.95 -8.71
N ALA A 385 -20.18 -13.70 -8.22
CA ALA A 385 -21.08 -12.64 -8.64
C ALA A 385 -20.98 -12.35 -10.15
N SER A 386 -19.76 -12.29 -10.68
CA SER A 386 -19.50 -12.05 -12.11
C SER A 386 -20.01 -13.21 -12.97
N SER A 387 -19.79 -14.44 -12.51
CA SER A 387 -20.27 -15.65 -13.19
C SER A 387 -21.79 -15.76 -13.20
N GLY A 388 -22.45 -15.38 -12.09
CA GLY A 388 -23.90 -15.27 -12.00
C GLY A 388 -24.46 -14.26 -13.00
N ALA A 389 -23.84 -13.06 -13.09
CA ALA A 389 -24.24 -12.03 -14.04
C ALA A 389 -24.07 -12.50 -15.50
N VAL A 390 -22.96 -13.16 -15.84
CA VAL A 390 -22.79 -13.71 -17.20
C VAL A 390 -23.82 -14.80 -17.48
N THR A 391 -24.04 -15.72 -16.55
CA THR A 391 -24.94 -16.86 -16.79
C THR A 391 -26.40 -16.41 -16.86
N HIS A 392 -26.88 -15.63 -15.90
CA HIS A 392 -28.28 -15.22 -15.83
C HIS A 392 -28.59 -14.00 -16.70
N ASP A 393 -27.75 -12.96 -16.67
CA ASP A 393 -28.06 -11.69 -17.34
C ASP A 393 -27.65 -11.74 -18.82
N LEU A 394 -26.48 -12.31 -19.15
CA LEU A 394 -26.04 -12.38 -20.54
C LEU A 394 -26.63 -13.60 -21.27
N LEU A 395 -26.45 -14.82 -20.73
CA LEU A 395 -26.81 -16.04 -21.45
C LEU A 395 -28.31 -16.35 -21.42
N VAL A 396 -28.95 -16.30 -20.25
CA VAL A 396 -30.39 -16.58 -20.13
C VAL A 396 -31.22 -15.37 -20.58
N THR A 397 -30.95 -14.18 -20.05
CA THR A 397 -31.81 -13.00 -20.29
C THR A 397 -31.56 -12.34 -21.65
N VAL A 398 -30.31 -12.10 -22.04
CA VAL A 398 -29.98 -11.39 -23.29
C VAL A 398 -29.89 -12.32 -24.51
N MET A 399 -29.21 -13.46 -24.40
CA MET A 399 -29.10 -14.43 -25.50
C MET A 399 -30.32 -15.35 -25.62
N GLY A 400 -31.19 -15.39 -24.60
CA GLY A 400 -32.43 -16.16 -24.63
C GLY A 400 -32.21 -17.67 -24.58
N MET A 401 -31.10 -18.14 -23.99
CA MET A 401 -30.85 -19.57 -23.86
C MET A 401 -31.67 -20.16 -22.72
N GLU A 402 -32.50 -21.16 -23.03
CA GLU A 402 -33.20 -21.96 -22.04
C GLU A 402 -32.21 -22.97 -21.45
N LEU A 403 -31.71 -22.68 -20.25
CA LEU A 403 -30.85 -23.57 -19.47
C LEU A 403 -31.65 -24.12 -18.30
N ASP A 404 -31.58 -25.43 -18.09
CA ASP A 404 -32.08 -26.06 -16.86
C ASP A 404 -31.17 -25.70 -15.66
N ASP A 405 -31.67 -25.83 -14.43
CA ASP A 405 -30.96 -25.43 -13.21
C ASP A 405 -29.57 -26.10 -13.11
N GLU A 406 -29.48 -27.39 -13.45
CA GLU A 406 -28.22 -28.12 -13.45
C GLU A 406 -27.24 -27.60 -14.52
N GLN A 407 -27.76 -27.22 -15.69
CA GLN A 407 -26.96 -26.64 -16.77
C GLN A 407 -26.49 -25.24 -16.40
N GLN A 408 -27.34 -24.44 -15.75
CA GLN A 408 -27.00 -23.10 -15.28
C GLN A 408 -25.85 -23.15 -14.26
N VAL A 409 -25.89 -24.07 -13.31
CA VAL A 409 -24.79 -24.28 -12.34
C VAL A 409 -23.51 -24.72 -13.05
N ARG A 410 -23.59 -25.59 -14.06
CA ARG A 410 -22.41 -26.06 -14.81
C ARG A 410 -21.78 -24.93 -15.63
N VAL A 411 -22.61 -24.13 -16.30
CA VAL A 411 -22.17 -22.96 -17.08
C VAL A 411 -21.58 -21.89 -16.15
N ALA A 412 -22.18 -21.65 -14.99
CA ALA A 412 -21.63 -20.74 -13.99
C ALA A 412 -20.26 -21.21 -13.49
N LYS A 413 -20.10 -22.50 -13.16
CA LYS A 413 -18.78 -23.05 -12.76
C LYS A 413 -17.72 -22.87 -13.84
N PHE A 414 -18.06 -23.14 -15.11
CA PHE A 414 -17.14 -22.94 -16.23
C PHE A 414 -16.80 -21.46 -16.44
N THR A 415 -17.81 -20.59 -16.39
CA THR A 415 -17.65 -19.14 -16.53
C THR A 415 -16.77 -18.56 -15.43
N SER A 416 -16.90 -19.03 -14.19
CA SER A 416 -16.03 -18.64 -13.08
C SER A 416 -14.56 -18.91 -13.36
N VAL A 417 -14.23 -20.06 -13.97
CA VAL A 417 -12.84 -20.39 -14.36
C VAL A 417 -12.34 -19.44 -15.45
N VAL A 418 -13.16 -19.16 -16.47
CA VAL A 418 -12.79 -18.25 -17.56
C VAL A 418 -12.57 -16.82 -17.04
N VAL A 419 -13.50 -16.31 -16.23
CA VAL A 419 -13.40 -14.98 -15.61
C VAL A 419 -12.17 -14.89 -14.72
N GLY A 420 -11.89 -15.93 -13.92
CA GLY A 420 -10.68 -16.01 -13.09
C GLY A 420 -9.39 -15.99 -13.92
N LEU A 421 -9.31 -16.76 -15.01
CA LEU A 421 -8.15 -16.75 -15.89
C LEU A 421 -7.91 -15.38 -16.54
N VAL A 422 -8.98 -14.72 -17.00
CA VAL A 422 -8.89 -13.36 -17.56
C VAL A 422 -8.40 -12.38 -16.50
N ALA A 423 -8.94 -12.45 -15.28
CA ALA A 423 -8.51 -11.60 -14.16
C ALA A 423 -7.03 -11.81 -13.81
N ILE A 424 -6.53 -13.06 -13.81
CA ILE A 424 -5.12 -13.37 -13.56
C ILE A 424 -4.24 -12.77 -14.66
N VAL A 425 -4.60 -12.95 -15.94
CA VAL A 425 -3.83 -12.40 -17.06
C VAL A 425 -3.76 -10.88 -16.99
N LEU A 426 -4.89 -10.21 -16.72
CA LEU A 426 -4.93 -8.76 -16.55
C LEU A 426 -4.11 -8.31 -15.33
N GLY A 427 -4.16 -9.05 -14.23
CA GLY A 427 -3.34 -8.77 -13.05
C GLY A 427 -1.84 -8.82 -13.33
N ILE A 428 -1.38 -9.80 -14.11
CA ILE A 428 0.03 -9.90 -14.54
C ILE A 428 0.42 -8.74 -15.45
N VAL A 429 -0.45 -8.37 -16.41
CA VAL A 429 -0.19 -7.27 -17.35
C VAL A 429 -0.08 -5.92 -16.64
N PHE A 430 -0.85 -5.71 -15.57
CA PHE A 430 -0.90 -4.45 -14.84
C PHE A 430 -0.20 -4.51 -13.46
N GLN A 431 0.70 -5.48 -13.23
CA GLN A 431 1.33 -5.71 -11.92
C GLN A 431 2.20 -4.53 -11.42
N GLU A 432 2.70 -3.70 -12.34
CA GLU A 432 3.55 -2.54 -12.01
C GLU A 432 2.74 -1.29 -11.67
N LEU A 433 1.43 -1.29 -11.92
CA LEU A 433 0.56 -0.16 -11.58
C LEU A 433 0.15 -0.22 -10.11
N ASN A 434 0.25 0.92 -9.41
CA ASN A 434 -0.25 1.01 -8.04
C ASN A 434 -1.77 0.76 -8.01
N VAL A 435 -2.19 -0.15 -7.13
CA VAL A 435 -3.58 -0.61 -6.99
C VAL A 435 -4.56 0.54 -6.76
N SER A 436 -4.13 1.61 -6.09
CA SER A 436 -4.94 2.81 -5.87
C SER A 436 -5.36 3.51 -7.17
N TYR A 437 -4.58 3.40 -8.24
CA TYR A 437 -4.96 3.92 -9.58
C TYR A 437 -6.06 3.08 -10.20
N LEU A 438 -5.87 1.77 -10.27
CA LEU A 438 -6.83 0.83 -10.85
C LEU A 438 -8.19 0.92 -10.17
N VAL A 439 -8.19 1.02 -8.84
CA VAL A 439 -9.39 1.20 -8.04
C VAL A 439 -10.10 2.52 -8.39
N GLY A 440 -9.36 3.63 -8.49
CA GLY A 440 -9.92 4.93 -8.87
C GLY A 440 -10.60 4.92 -10.25
N TRP A 441 -10.00 4.22 -11.23
CA TRP A 441 -10.59 4.06 -12.57
C TRP A 441 -11.87 3.22 -12.53
N ALA A 442 -11.86 2.09 -11.83
CA ALA A 442 -13.03 1.23 -11.68
C ALA A 442 -14.22 1.98 -11.05
N PHE A 443 -13.97 2.75 -9.99
CA PHE A 443 -15.01 3.57 -9.35
C PHE A 443 -15.53 4.68 -10.26
N SER A 444 -14.67 5.33 -11.04
CA SER A 444 -15.11 6.38 -11.96
C SER A 444 -16.00 5.85 -13.07
N VAL A 445 -15.68 4.68 -13.63
CA VAL A 445 -16.52 4.02 -14.63
C VAL A 445 -17.86 3.59 -14.02
N ALA A 446 -17.83 2.97 -12.83
CA ALA A 446 -19.04 2.55 -12.12
C ALA A 446 -19.97 3.73 -11.80
N ALA A 447 -19.41 4.81 -11.24
CA ALA A 447 -20.14 6.03 -10.91
C ALA A 447 -20.83 6.64 -12.13
N SER A 448 -20.16 6.62 -13.29
CA SER A 448 -20.65 7.25 -14.51
C SER A 448 -21.70 6.41 -15.24
N ALA A 449 -21.52 5.08 -15.27
CA ALA A 449 -22.41 4.17 -15.99
C ALA A 449 -23.65 3.77 -15.17
N ASN A 450 -23.47 3.42 -13.90
CA ASN A 450 -24.51 2.76 -13.11
C ASN A 450 -25.35 3.73 -12.28
N LEU A 451 -24.70 4.71 -11.62
CA LEU A 451 -25.40 5.61 -10.70
C LEU A 451 -26.56 6.37 -11.37
N PRO A 452 -26.39 7.03 -12.54
CA PRO A 452 -27.47 7.82 -13.12
C PRO A 452 -28.70 6.97 -13.43
N SER A 453 -28.48 5.78 -13.97
CA SER A 453 -29.51 4.80 -14.29
C SER A 453 -30.24 4.32 -13.04
N LEU A 454 -29.52 3.97 -11.97
CA LEU A 454 -30.12 3.51 -10.71
C LEU A 454 -30.96 4.60 -10.05
N VAL A 455 -30.43 5.81 -9.93
CA VAL A 455 -31.12 6.95 -9.29
C VAL A 455 -32.38 7.32 -10.07
N MET A 456 -32.29 7.41 -11.40
CA MET A 456 -33.43 7.79 -12.22
C MET A 456 -34.53 6.72 -12.25
N CYS A 457 -34.17 5.43 -12.24
CA CYS A 457 -35.15 4.35 -12.11
C CYS A 457 -35.92 4.41 -10.78
N LEU A 458 -35.30 4.85 -9.69
CA LEU A 458 -35.92 4.92 -8.37
C LEU A 458 -36.74 6.20 -8.16
N PHE A 459 -36.24 7.35 -8.62
CA PHE A 459 -36.82 8.66 -8.27
C PHE A 459 -37.56 9.36 -9.41
N TRP A 460 -37.42 8.92 -10.67
CA TRP A 460 -38.05 9.55 -11.81
C TRP A 460 -39.02 8.60 -12.52
N SER A 461 -40.32 8.92 -12.43
CA SER A 461 -41.42 8.14 -13.02
C SER A 461 -41.47 8.09 -14.57
N ARG A 462 -40.62 8.84 -15.27
CA ARG A 462 -40.56 8.90 -16.75
C ARG A 462 -39.34 8.16 -17.31
N THR A 463 -38.59 7.46 -16.46
CA THR A 463 -37.42 6.70 -16.89
C THR A 463 -37.82 5.64 -17.91
N THR A 464 -37.19 5.69 -19.09
CA THR A 464 -37.49 4.76 -20.19
C THR A 464 -36.36 3.74 -20.34
N ARG A 465 -36.68 2.55 -20.87
CA ARG A 465 -35.68 1.51 -21.20
C ARG A 465 -34.57 2.06 -22.11
N GLN A 466 -34.95 2.86 -23.11
CA GLN A 466 -33.99 3.43 -24.06
C GLN A 466 -33.09 4.48 -23.40
N GLY A 467 -33.63 5.33 -22.53
CA GLY A 467 -32.85 6.29 -21.76
C GLY A 467 -31.82 5.64 -20.85
N VAL A 468 -32.18 4.53 -20.18
CA VAL A 468 -31.24 3.76 -19.36
C VAL A 468 -30.11 3.15 -20.20
N ILE A 469 -30.43 2.52 -21.34
CA ILE A 469 -29.41 1.95 -22.23
C ILE A 469 -28.46 3.03 -22.76
N ALA A 470 -29.00 4.19 -23.14
CA ALA A 470 -28.20 5.33 -23.60
C ALA A 470 -27.29 5.86 -22.49
N ALA A 471 -27.81 6.04 -21.27
CA ALA A 471 -27.05 6.55 -20.13
C ALA A 471 -25.90 5.62 -19.72
N VAL A 472 -26.15 4.31 -19.63
CA VAL A 472 -25.09 3.33 -19.33
C VAL A 472 -24.03 3.34 -20.43
N SER A 473 -24.45 3.35 -21.69
CA SER A 473 -23.53 3.32 -22.84
C SER A 473 -22.68 4.58 -22.92
N VAL A 474 -23.28 5.76 -22.77
CA VAL A 474 -22.57 7.04 -22.78
C VAL A 474 -21.70 7.18 -21.53
N GLY A 475 -22.20 6.84 -20.34
CA GLY A 475 -21.43 6.88 -19.10
C GLY A 475 -20.19 5.98 -19.16
N MET A 476 -20.33 4.75 -19.67
CA MET A 476 -19.21 3.83 -19.84
C MET A 476 -18.20 4.30 -20.90
N THR A 477 -18.67 4.68 -22.09
CA THR A 477 -17.77 5.09 -23.19
C THR A 477 -17.08 6.43 -22.92
N SER A 478 -17.79 7.39 -22.31
CA SER A 478 -17.21 8.70 -21.97
C SER A 478 -16.21 8.59 -20.83
N SER A 479 -16.52 7.86 -19.75
CA SER A 479 -15.58 7.69 -18.62
C SER A 479 -14.35 6.89 -19.02
N LEU A 480 -14.53 5.75 -19.70
CA LEU A 480 -13.40 4.95 -20.18
C LEU A 480 -12.58 5.71 -21.22
N GLY A 481 -13.22 6.37 -22.18
CA GLY A 481 -12.54 7.17 -23.19
C GLY A 481 -11.73 8.31 -22.58
N TRP A 482 -12.27 8.97 -21.56
CA TRP A 482 -11.57 10.04 -20.85
C TRP A 482 -10.37 9.51 -20.06
N ILE A 483 -10.54 8.40 -19.33
CA ILE A 483 -9.42 7.75 -18.61
C ILE A 483 -8.32 7.38 -19.60
N LEU A 484 -8.66 6.71 -20.71
CA LEU A 484 -7.67 6.27 -21.70
C LEU A 484 -6.98 7.43 -22.44
N LEU A 485 -7.57 8.62 -22.46
CA LEU A 485 -7.04 9.83 -23.08
C LEU A 485 -6.41 10.81 -22.07
N SER A 486 -6.33 10.41 -20.80
CA SER A 486 -5.72 11.20 -19.72
C SER A 486 -4.20 11.18 -19.76
N ALA A 487 -3.62 12.26 -19.22
CA ALA A 487 -2.17 12.40 -19.01
C ALA A 487 -1.61 11.22 -18.20
N ASP A 488 -2.31 10.82 -17.13
CA ASP A 488 -1.93 9.67 -16.31
C ASP A 488 -1.77 8.37 -17.11
N THR A 489 -2.69 8.10 -18.04
CA THR A 489 -2.63 6.86 -18.84
C THR A 489 -1.56 6.95 -19.92
N PHE A 490 -1.36 8.13 -20.50
CA PHE A 490 -0.30 8.35 -21.48
C PHE A 490 1.07 8.10 -20.87
N GLU A 491 1.32 8.64 -19.69
CA GLU A 491 2.58 8.46 -18.97
C GLU A 491 2.76 7.01 -18.47
N LYS A 492 1.77 6.49 -17.74
CA LYS A 492 1.94 5.26 -16.94
C LYS A 492 1.62 3.98 -17.70
N VAL A 493 0.83 4.05 -18.76
CA VAL A 493 0.42 2.86 -19.53
C VAL A 493 1.03 2.87 -20.93
N TYR A 494 1.03 4.01 -21.62
CA TYR A 494 1.54 4.10 -22.98
C TYR A 494 3.02 4.50 -23.07
N GLY A 495 3.60 5.07 -22.01
CA GLY A 495 4.97 5.60 -22.03
C GLY A 495 5.14 6.79 -22.99
N LEU A 496 4.07 7.57 -23.21
CA LEU A 496 4.02 8.74 -24.08
C LEU A 496 4.04 10.03 -23.25
N ASP A 497 4.38 11.14 -23.91
CA ASP A 497 4.42 12.46 -23.28
C ASP A 497 3.02 12.87 -22.75
N PRO A 498 2.89 13.23 -21.45
CA PRO A 498 1.65 13.72 -20.86
C PRO A 498 1.00 14.89 -21.60
N GLU A 499 1.79 15.75 -22.28
CA GLU A 499 1.27 16.91 -23.01
C GLU A 499 0.41 16.54 -24.23
N LEU A 500 0.52 15.30 -24.70
CA LEU A 500 -0.31 14.78 -25.80
C LEU A 500 -1.72 14.37 -25.35
N ALA A 501 -2.02 14.46 -24.05
CA ALA A 501 -3.34 14.16 -23.52
C ALA A 501 -4.41 15.09 -24.11
N LEU A 502 -5.53 14.49 -24.54
CA LEU A 502 -6.65 15.23 -25.12
C LEU A 502 -7.59 15.80 -24.05
N THR A 503 -7.50 15.30 -22.83
CA THR A 503 -8.41 15.65 -21.74
C THR A 503 -7.76 16.66 -20.80
N PRO A 504 -8.52 17.66 -20.30
CA PRO A 504 -7.99 18.74 -19.47
C PRO A 504 -7.62 18.32 -18.04
N PHE A 505 -8.12 17.19 -17.55
CA PHE A 505 -7.81 16.63 -16.22
C PHE A 505 -8.00 15.10 -16.26
N SER A 506 -7.37 14.38 -15.34
CA SER A 506 -7.28 12.92 -15.39
C SER A 506 -8.58 12.20 -15.02
N GLN A 507 -9.33 12.72 -14.05
CA GLN A 507 -10.46 12.01 -13.48
C GLN A 507 -11.80 12.52 -14.01
N PRO A 508 -12.61 11.71 -14.71
CA PRO A 508 -13.75 12.21 -15.47
C PRO A 508 -15.06 12.41 -14.70
N GLY A 509 -15.14 11.97 -13.45
CA GLY A 509 -16.39 11.87 -12.67
C GLY A 509 -17.28 13.12 -12.69
N ILE A 510 -16.71 14.31 -12.54
CA ILE A 510 -17.47 15.57 -12.50
C ILE A 510 -18.19 15.90 -13.82
N VAL A 511 -17.70 15.40 -14.95
CA VAL A 511 -18.32 15.62 -16.28
C VAL A 511 -19.18 14.43 -16.67
N THR A 512 -18.67 13.22 -16.48
CA THR A 512 -19.28 12.00 -16.99
C THR A 512 -20.49 11.54 -16.18
N ILE A 513 -20.53 11.82 -14.87
CA ILE A 513 -21.72 11.54 -14.04
C ILE A 513 -22.91 12.41 -14.47
N PRO A 514 -22.81 13.76 -14.54
CA PRO A 514 -23.89 14.60 -15.06
C PRO A 514 -24.26 14.28 -16.51
N LEU A 515 -23.29 13.93 -17.36
CA LEU A 515 -23.55 13.51 -18.73
C LEU A 515 -24.49 12.30 -18.78
N GLY A 516 -24.24 11.30 -17.93
CA GLY A 516 -25.13 10.14 -17.80
C GLY A 516 -26.56 10.52 -17.41
N PHE A 517 -26.73 11.43 -16.44
CA PHE A 517 -28.06 11.95 -16.08
C PHE A 517 -28.72 12.71 -17.23
N LEU A 518 -27.97 13.57 -17.94
CA LEU A 518 -28.48 14.35 -19.06
C LEU A 518 -28.91 13.47 -20.24
N THR A 519 -28.18 12.38 -20.52
CA THR A 519 -28.55 11.45 -21.61
C THR A 519 -29.78 10.61 -21.30
N LEU A 520 -30.14 10.47 -20.02
CA LEU A 520 -31.30 9.70 -19.61
C LEU A 520 -32.60 10.48 -19.77
N VAL A 521 -32.55 11.80 -19.56
CA VAL A 521 -33.67 12.76 -19.69
C VAL A 521 -33.98 13.02 -21.16
#